data_AF-A0A937A0N6-F1
#
_entry.id   AF-A0A937A0N6-F1
#
_cell.length_a   1.000
_cell.length_b   1.000
_cell.length_c   1.000
_cell.angle_alpha   90.00
_cell.angle_beta   90.00
_cell.angle_gamma   90.00
#
_symmetry.space_group_name_H-M   'P 1'
#
loop_
_entity.id
_entity.type
_entity.pdbx_description
1 polymer ?
#
loop_
_entity_poly.entity_id
_entity_poly.type
_entity_poly.pdbx_seq_one_letter_code
_entity_poly.pdbx_strand_id
1 'polypeptide(L)'
;MTMVKRALLLLMLTTALAACAAPPPTPRSVDEVRATGSLRGTELDGAWAAPGKRREAEALLLRRFDHLLTALGETSLPELRRFIEREVTREHGPQAAHEALAAWDDHLAVLQGRPPTQMPDGPAPEPTPRVPKRPAVVPRSLLAPDKPVNEADAQALHAQRVAQLGAAAAERLRAQDLSRWDWQRRIDDARSALQSLAPAAKDAELARRFTGRELPRARALLGLPPA
;
A
#
# COMPACT_ATOMS: atom_id res chain seq x y z
N MET A 1 -25.87 -56.27 -42.14
CA MET A 1 -24.95 -57.06 -41.30
C MET A 1 -23.64 -56.29 -41.24
N THR A 2 -23.57 -55.10 -40.63
CA THR A 2 -23.67 -54.77 -39.19
C THR A 2 -22.59 -55.46 -38.37
N MET A 3 -21.78 -54.64 -37.69
CA MET A 3 -20.71 -54.98 -36.73
C MET A 3 -19.41 -55.54 -37.30
N VAL A 4 -18.46 -54.67 -37.71
CA VAL A 4 -17.05 -54.60 -37.22
C VAL A 4 -16.44 -53.28 -37.74
N LYS A 5 -16.96 -52.12 -37.30
CA LYS A 5 -16.42 -50.79 -37.68
C LYS A 5 -16.10 -49.90 -36.47
N ARG A 6 -15.85 -50.51 -35.31
CA ARG A 6 -15.57 -49.82 -34.04
C ARG A 6 -14.49 -50.55 -33.23
N ALA A 7 -13.30 -50.76 -33.79
CA ALA A 7 -12.16 -51.23 -33.00
C ALA A 7 -10.84 -51.16 -33.79
N LEU A 8 -10.49 -50.02 -34.38
CA LEU A 8 -9.09 -49.75 -34.78
C LEU A 8 -8.87 -48.27 -35.13
N LEU A 9 -9.37 -47.38 -34.28
CA LEU A 9 -8.95 -45.97 -34.25
C LEU A 9 -8.32 -45.70 -32.90
N LEU A 10 -7.33 -46.52 -32.54
CA LEU A 10 -6.66 -46.43 -31.24
C LEU A 10 -5.25 -46.99 -31.31
N LEU A 11 -4.48 -46.62 -32.35
CA LEU A 11 -3.05 -46.89 -32.36
C LEU A 11 -2.25 -46.01 -33.34
N MET A 12 -2.53 -44.70 -33.42
CA MET A 12 -1.64 -43.72 -34.04
C MET A 12 -2.03 -42.33 -33.54
N LEU A 13 -1.63 -41.94 -32.32
CA LEU A 13 -1.36 -40.55 -31.91
C LEU A 13 -0.97 -40.51 -30.42
N THR A 14 0.25 -40.90 -30.11
CA THR A 14 0.94 -40.46 -28.88
C THR A 14 2.25 -39.81 -29.29
N THR A 15 2.14 -38.81 -30.15
CA THR A 15 3.23 -37.88 -30.41
C THR A 15 3.32 -36.93 -29.23
N ALA A 16 4.46 -37.01 -28.56
CA ALA A 16 4.88 -36.22 -27.42
C ALA A 16 4.44 -34.73 -27.50
N LEU A 17 3.53 -34.32 -26.62
CA LEU A 17 3.61 -32.98 -26.04
C LEU A 17 4.68 -33.04 -24.96
N ALA A 18 5.94 -32.90 -25.37
CA ALA A 18 6.98 -32.40 -24.49
C ALA A 18 6.61 -30.95 -24.14
N ALA A 19 5.85 -30.80 -23.05
CA ALA A 19 5.65 -29.52 -22.41
C ALA A 19 7.03 -28.93 -22.15
N CYS A 20 7.29 -27.75 -22.71
CA CYS A 20 8.40 -26.90 -22.35
C CYS A 20 8.11 -26.38 -20.92
N ALA A 21 8.19 -27.27 -19.92
CA ALA A 21 8.17 -26.88 -18.53
C ALA A 21 9.56 -26.32 -18.24
N ALA A 22 9.68 -24.99 -18.28
CA ALA A 22 10.81 -24.34 -17.63
C ALA A 22 10.92 -24.92 -16.21
N PRO A 23 12.15 -25.23 -15.72
CA PRO A 23 12.31 -25.70 -14.36
C PRO A 23 11.60 -24.71 -13.43
N PRO A 24 10.88 -25.18 -12.39
CA PRO A 24 10.25 -24.27 -11.45
C PRO A 24 11.31 -23.30 -10.95
N PRO A 25 11.03 -21.98 -10.90
CA PRO A 25 12.01 -21.01 -10.47
C PRO A 25 12.52 -21.45 -9.10
N THR A 26 13.82 -21.69 -9.00
CA THR A 26 14.46 -22.03 -7.74
C THR A 26 14.16 -20.91 -6.75
N PRO A 27 13.64 -21.23 -5.54
CA PRO A 27 13.33 -20.20 -4.55
C PRO A 27 14.59 -19.40 -4.26
N ARG A 28 14.49 -18.08 -4.35
CA ARG A 28 15.61 -17.17 -4.12
C ARG A 28 15.96 -17.12 -2.64
N SER A 29 17.22 -16.82 -2.34
CA SER A 29 17.64 -16.56 -0.95
C SER A 29 16.99 -15.28 -0.42
N VAL A 30 16.81 -15.17 0.90
CA VAL A 30 16.26 -13.94 1.49
C VAL A 30 17.15 -12.73 1.18
N ASP A 31 18.47 -12.91 1.18
CA ASP A 31 19.42 -11.83 0.85
C ASP A 31 19.26 -11.33 -0.59
N GLU A 32 18.99 -12.23 -1.53
CA GLU A 32 18.71 -11.87 -2.93
C GLU A 32 17.36 -11.15 -3.07
N VAL A 33 16.33 -11.58 -2.34
CA VAL A 33 15.02 -10.88 -2.31
C VAL A 33 15.17 -9.49 -1.70
N ARG A 34 16.02 -9.32 -0.67
CA ARG A 34 16.34 -8.00 -0.11
C ARG A 34 17.16 -7.12 -1.06
N ALA A 35 17.98 -7.71 -1.93
CA ALA A 35 18.75 -6.95 -2.91
C ALA A 35 17.90 -6.53 -4.13
N THR A 36 16.98 -7.38 -4.57
CA THR A 36 16.35 -7.23 -5.90
C THR A 36 14.84 -7.43 -5.95
N GLY A 37 14.22 -8.00 -4.91
CA GLY A 37 12.82 -8.40 -4.86
C GLY A 37 11.91 -7.48 -4.05
N SER A 38 10.82 -8.03 -3.52
CA SER A 38 9.82 -7.29 -2.71
C SER A 38 10.39 -6.59 -1.48
N LEU A 39 11.45 -7.14 -0.88
CA LEU A 39 12.12 -6.56 0.29
C LEU A 39 13.19 -5.53 -0.08
N ARG A 40 13.28 -5.12 -1.36
CA ARG A 40 14.31 -4.19 -1.81
C ARG A 40 14.09 -2.79 -1.26
N GLY A 41 15.13 -2.27 -0.62
CA GLY A 41 15.16 -0.90 -0.09
C GLY A 41 14.37 -0.73 1.21
N THR A 42 13.97 -1.84 1.85
CA THR A 42 13.37 -1.83 3.19
C THR A 42 14.36 -2.38 4.22
N GLU A 43 14.33 -1.80 5.42
CA GLU A 43 14.82 -2.48 6.61
C GLU A 43 13.76 -3.47 7.09
N LEU A 44 14.20 -4.54 7.75
CA LEU A 44 13.26 -5.49 8.35
C LEU A 44 12.46 -4.77 9.44
N ASP A 45 11.13 -4.80 9.38
CA ASP A 45 10.24 -4.21 10.39
C ASP A 45 10.07 -5.13 11.61
N GLY A 46 10.07 -4.59 12.83
CA GLY A 46 10.09 -5.36 14.09
C GLY A 46 11.47 -5.53 14.74
N ALA A 47 11.63 -6.56 15.58
CA ALA A 47 12.89 -6.92 16.23
C ALA A 47 12.90 -8.39 16.67
N TRP A 48 14.07 -9.04 16.69
CA TRP A 48 14.22 -10.42 17.19
C TRP A 48 14.08 -10.51 18.72
N ALA A 49 14.57 -9.49 19.40
CA ALA A 49 14.36 -9.26 20.82
C ALA A 49 14.23 -7.76 21.06
N ALA A 50 13.28 -7.34 21.90
CA ALA A 50 13.13 -5.95 22.27
C ALA A 50 13.48 -5.74 23.75
N PRO A 51 14.21 -4.67 24.11
CA PRO A 51 14.33 -4.26 25.50
C PRO A 51 12.98 -3.71 25.97
N GLY A 52 12.35 -4.36 26.94
CA GLY A 52 11.06 -3.90 27.46
C GLY A 52 10.16 -4.99 28.02
N LYS A 53 8.85 -4.72 28.05
CA LYS A 53 7.85 -5.66 28.55
C LYS A 53 7.66 -6.81 27.56
N ARG A 54 7.40 -8.02 28.06
CA ARG A 54 7.18 -9.23 27.25
C ARG A 54 6.23 -9.02 26.06
N ARG A 55 5.10 -8.34 26.26
CA ARG A 55 4.10 -8.10 25.19
C ARG A 55 4.59 -7.20 24.06
N GLU A 56 5.47 -6.24 24.34
CA GLU A 56 6.03 -5.34 23.33
C GLU A 56 7.08 -6.08 22.49
N ALA A 57 7.91 -6.89 23.14
CA ALA A 57 8.87 -7.77 22.48
C ALA A 57 8.17 -8.77 21.55
N GLU A 58 7.09 -9.40 22.03
CA GLU A 58 6.27 -10.31 21.24
C GLU A 58 5.64 -9.62 20.02
N ALA A 59 5.08 -8.41 20.19
CA ALA A 59 4.51 -7.66 19.08
C ALA A 59 5.54 -7.28 18.01
N LEU A 60 6.78 -6.96 18.41
CA LEU A 60 7.87 -6.65 17.49
C LEU A 60 8.38 -7.90 16.76
N LEU A 61 8.41 -9.04 17.43
CA LEU A 61 8.77 -10.31 16.82
C LEU A 61 7.73 -10.75 15.78
N LEU A 62 6.44 -10.59 16.09
CA LEU A 62 5.36 -10.92 15.14
C LEU A 62 5.41 -10.03 13.89
N ARG A 63 5.64 -8.72 14.04
CA ARG A 63 5.85 -7.81 12.89
C ARG A 63 7.02 -8.25 12.01
N ARG A 64 8.11 -8.72 12.64
CA ARG A 64 9.27 -9.26 11.94
C ARG A 64 8.89 -10.47 11.09
N PHE A 65 8.13 -11.39 11.66
CA PHE A 65 7.65 -12.56 10.92
C PHE A 65 6.72 -12.18 9.77
N ASP A 66 5.75 -11.30 10.02
CA ASP A 66 4.80 -10.85 9.00
C ASP A 66 5.50 -10.15 7.83
N HIS A 67 6.51 -9.31 8.11
CA HIS A 67 7.30 -8.67 7.06
C HIS A 67 8.04 -9.72 6.21
N LEU A 68 8.65 -10.73 6.83
CA LEU A 68 9.32 -11.81 6.10
C LEU A 68 8.35 -12.66 5.27
N LEU A 69 7.13 -12.88 5.76
CA LEU A 69 6.10 -13.62 5.03
C LEU A 69 5.64 -12.89 3.76
N THR A 70 5.84 -11.58 3.62
CA THR A 70 5.56 -10.85 2.37
C THR A 70 6.46 -11.30 1.20
N ALA A 71 7.61 -11.92 1.48
CA ALA A 71 8.51 -12.47 0.48
C ALA A 71 8.10 -13.88 -0.01
N LEU A 72 7.03 -14.47 0.55
CA LEU A 72 6.53 -15.77 0.10
C LEU A 72 6.10 -15.70 -1.37
N GLY A 73 6.59 -16.65 -2.17
CA GLY A 73 6.43 -16.68 -3.63
C GLY A 73 7.69 -16.24 -4.37
N GLU A 74 8.56 -15.46 -3.74
CA GLU A 74 9.93 -15.17 -4.22
C GLU A 74 10.97 -16.04 -3.51
N THR A 75 10.71 -16.37 -2.25
CA THR A 75 11.47 -17.33 -1.44
C THR A 75 10.56 -18.43 -0.89
N SER A 76 11.13 -19.36 -0.11
CA SER A 76 10.44 -20.50 0.47
C SER A 76 10.43 -20.45 2.00
N LEU A 77 9.44 -21.08 2.65
CA LEU A 77 9.40 -21.20 4.12
C LEU A 77 10.66 -21.83 4.73
N PRO A 78 11.24 -22.91 4.15
CA PRO A 78 12.52 -23.44 4.65
C PRO A 78 13.66 -22.41 4.57
N GLU A 79 13.69 -21.58 3.54
CA GLU A 79 14.72 -20.55 3.40
C GLU A 79 14.50 -19.40 4.38
N LEU A 80 13.25 -18.96 4.60
CA LEU A 80 12.91 -18.01 5.67
C LEU A 80 13.32 -18.54 7.04
N ARG A 81 13.07 -19.81 7.33
CA ARG A 81 13.48 -20.46 8.58
C ARG A 81 15.00 -20.42 8.77
N ARG A 82 15.76 -20.81 7.74
CA ARG A 82 17.24 -20.76 7.78
C ARG A 82 17.75 -19.34 7.93
N PHE A 83 17.10 -18.36 7.31
CA PHE A 83 17.45 -16.96 7.45
C PHE A 83 17.24 -16.48 8.90
N ILE A 84 16.07 -16.75 9.49
CA ILE A 84 15.78 -16.43 10.89
C ILE A 84 16.82 -17.05 11.81
N GLU A 85 17.11 -18.34 11.64
CA GLU A 85 18.12 -19.04 12.46
C GLU A 85 19.49 -18.38 12.37
N ARG A 86 19.98 -18.08 11.16
CA ARG A 86 21.28 -17.41 10.95
C ARG A 86 21.32 -16.03 11.59
N GLU A 87 20.31 -15.20 11.35
CA GLU A 87 20.27 -13.82 11.82
C GLU A 87 20.16 -13.75 13.35
N VAL A 88 19.24 -14.51 13.94
CA VAL A 88 19.05 -14.51 15.40
C VAL A 88 20.26 -15.13 16.09
N THR A 89 20.86 -16.18 15.54
CA THR A 89 22.09 -16.76 16.10
C THR A 89 23.23 -15.75 16.11
N ARG A 90 23.37 -14.97 15.04
CA ARG A 90 24.40 -13.92 14.93
C ARG A 90 24.20 -12.80 15.94
N GLU A 91 22.96 -12.40 16.19
CA GLU A 91 22.64 -11.20 17.01
C GLU A 91 22.41 -11.52 18.50
N HIS A 92 21.84 -12.68 18.81
CA HIS A 92 21.37 -13.03 20.16
C HIS A 92 21.80 -14.42 20.63
N GLY A 93 22.50 -15.19 19.79
CA GLY A 93 23.04 -16.51 20.13
C GLY A 93 22.06 -17.67 19.84
N PRO A 94 22.56 -18.91 19.95
CA PRO A 94 21.85 -20.10 19.48
C PRO A 94 20.59 -20.42 20.30
N GLN A 95 20.56 -20.11 21.59
CA GLN A 95 19.37 -20.31 22.42
C GLN A 95 18.22 -19.38 21.97
N ALA A 96 18.52 -18.10 21.74
CA ALA A 96 17.53 -17.15 21.24
C ALA A 96 17.01 -17.54 19.86
N ALA A 97 17.86 -18.12 19.00
CA ALA A 97 17.44 -18.63 17.70
C ALA A 97 16.46 -19.80 17.85
N HIS A 98 16.68 -20.71 18.79
CA HIS A 98 15.76 -21.80 19.09
C HIS A 98 14.39 -21.28 19.55
N GLU A 99 14.38 -20.31 20.47
CA GLU A 99 13.15 -19.67 20.97
C GLU A 99 12.40 -18.93 19.86
N ALA A 100 13.11 -18.18 19.01
CA ALA A 100 12.53 -17.47 17.88
C ALA A 100 11.94 -18.43 16.82
N LEU A 101 12.58 -19.57 16.57
CA LEU A 101 12.07 -20.59 15.66
C LEU A 101 10.84 -21.30 16.20
N ALA A 102 10.75 -21.54 17.51
CA ALA A 102 9.54 -22.06 18.14
C ALA A 102 8.37 -21.06 18.01
N ALA A 103 8.62 -19.77 18.26
CA ALA A 103 7.64 -18.71 18.06
C ALA A 103 7.21 -18.57 16.58
N TRP A 104 8.13 -18.77 15.63
CA TRP A 104 7.83 -18.81 14.20
C TRP A 104 6.90 -19.99 13.85
N ASP A 105 7.16 -21.18 14.39
CA ASP A 105 6.34 -22.36 14.16
C ASP A 105 4.91 -22.19 14.72
N ASP A 106 4.79 -21.60 15.91
CA ASP A 106 3.50 -21.25 16.51
C ASP A 106 2.75 -20.17 15.70
N HIS A 107 3.45 -19.15 15.20
CA HIS A 107 2.85 -18.13 14.32
C HIS A 107 2.29 -18.74 13.03
N LEU A 108 3.06 -19.62 12.38
CA LEU A 108 2.59 -20.34 11.20
C LEU A 108 1.39 -21.25 11.51
N ALA A 109 1.36 -21.89 12.68
CA ALA A 109 0.23 -22.69 13.11
C ALA A 109 -1.05 -21.84 13.25
N VAL A 110 -0.94 -20.66 13.88
CA VAL A 110 -2.05 -19.70 14.02
C VAL A 110 -2.56 -19.25 12.65
N LEU A 111 -1.67 -18.90 11.71
CA LEU A 111 -2.06 -18.51 10.35
C LEU A 111 -2.76 -19.65 9.58
N GLN A 112 -2.46 -20.91 9.93
CA GLN A 112 -3.12 -22.10 9.38
C GLN A 112 -4.42 -22.47 10.10
N GLY A 113 -4.85 -21.69 11.11
CA GLY A 113 -6.01 -21.99 11.95
C GLY A 113 -5.80 -23.15 12.92
N ARG A 114 -4.55 -23.56 13.17
CA ARG A 114 -4.18 -24.57 14.16
C ARG A 114 -3.89 -23.87 15.50
N PRO A 115 -4.25 -24.46 16.66
CA PRO A 115 -3.84 -23.92 17.94
C PRO A 115 -2.31 -23.91 18.07
N PRO A 116 -1.70 -22.87 18.68
CA PRO A 116 -0.26 -22.85 18.95
C PRO A 116 0.11 -23.95 19.94
N THR A 117 1.35 -24.42 19.87
CA THR A 117 1.85 -25.54 20.69
C THR A 117 1.99 -25.13 22.15
N GLN A 118 2.26 -23.85 22.40
CA GLN A 118 2.45 -23.29 23.72
C GLN A 118 1.32 -22.31 24.06
N MET A 119 0.22 -22.84 24.60
CA MET A 119 -0.80 -22.04 25.27
C MET A 119 -0.24 -21.55 26.62
N PRO A 120 -0.35 -20.25 26.97
CA PRO A 120 -0.24 -19.85 28.38
C PRO A 120 -1.42 -20.48 29.15
N ASP A 121 -1.14 -21.17 30.25
CA ASP A 121 -2.14 -21.71 31.19
C ASP A 121 -2.99 -20.55 31.75
N GLY A 122 -4.08 -20.24 31.07
CA GLY A 122 -5.00 -19.19 31.46
C GLY A 122 -6.23 -19.19 30.56
N PRO A 123 -7.41 -18.81 31.08
CA PRO A 123 -8.60 -18.68 30.26
C PRO A 123 -8.30 -17.72 29.10
N ALA A 124 -8.64 -18.14 27.88
CA ALA A 124 -8.52 -17.32 26.69
C ALA A 124 -9.15 -15.95 27.00
N PRO A 125 -8.40 -14.83 26.88
CA PRO A 125 -9.02 -13.53 27.06
C PRO A 125 -10.13 -13.43 26.03
N GLU A 126 -11.36 -13.20 26.50
CA GLU A 126 -12.48 -12.92 25.62
C GLU A 126 -12.04 -11.87 24.60
N PRO A 127 -12.42 -12.02 23.30
CA PRO A 127 -12.09 -11.04 22.28
C PRO A 127 -12.82 -9.74 22.61
N THR A 128 -12.27 -8.93 23.51
CA THR A 128 -12.71 -7.56 23.72
C THR A 128 -12.43 -6.86 22.41
N PRO A 129 -13.44 -6.31 21.71
CA PRO A 129 -13.18 -5.46 20.56
C PRO A 129 -12.39 -4.26 21.09
N ARG A 130 -11.06 -4.29 20.91
CA ARG A 130 -10.23 -3.10 21.06
C ARG A 130 -10.60 -2.21 19.88
N VAL A 131 -11.68 -1.44 20.04
CA VAL A 131 -11.97 -0.34 19.13
C VAL A 131 -10.90 0.70 19.44
N PRO A 132 -9.86 0.89 18.58
CA PRO A 132 -8.96 2.01 18.78
C PRO A 132 -9.81 3.27 18.80
N LYS A 133 -9.60 4.15 19.80
CA LYS A 133 -10.25 5.46 19.86
C LYS A 133 -9.95 6.18 18.54
N ARG A 134 -10.93 6.16 17.63
CA ARG A 134 -10.76 6.70 16.28
C ARG A 134 -10.41 8.18 16.45
N PRO A 135 -9.30 8.67 15.88
CA PRO A 135 -9.01 10.10 15.93
C PRO A 135 -10.21 10.86 15.38
N ALA A 136 -10.57 11.97 16.04
CA ALA A 136 -11.71 12.78 15.63
C ALA A 136 -11.52 13.18 14.16
N VAL A 137 -12.49 12.82 13.32
CA VAL A 137 -12.46 13.13 11.89
C VAL A 137 -12.72 14.62 11.72
N VAL A 138 -11.71 15.36 11.24
CA VAL A 138 -11.89 16.78 10.91
C VAL A 138 -12.85 16.87 9.72
N PRO A 139 -13.94 17.66 9.81
CA PRO A 139 -14.93 17.73 8.75
C PRO A 139 -14.33 18.35 7.47
N ARG A 140 -14.74 17.83 6.31
CA ARG A 140 -14.26 18.31 5.00
C ARG A 140 -14.52 19.81 4.79
N SER A 141 -15.64 20.34 5.30
CA SER A 141 -15.96 21.77 5.24
C SER A 141 -14.89 22.65 5.89
N LEU A 142 -14.16 22.14 6.88
CA LEU A 142 -13.04 22.86 7.48
C LEU A 142 -11.79 22.83 6.59
N LEU A 143 -11.53 21.72 5.88
CA LEU A 143 -10.31 21.52 5.08
C LEU A 143 -10.43 22.04 3.64
N ALA A 144 -11.62 21.96 3.06
CA ALA A 144 -11.91 22.29 1.67
C ALA A 144 -13.33 22.87 1.54
N PRO A 145 -13.57 24.09 2.04
CA PRO A 145 -14.84 24.78 1.89
C PRO A 145 -15.00 25.32 0.46
N ASP A 146 -16.24 25.65 0.13
CA ASP A 146 -16.55 26.47 -1.02
C ASP A 146 -16.04 27.92 -0.81
N LYS A 147 -16.00 28.69 -1.89
CA LYS A 147 -15.56 30.09 -1.81
C LYS A 147 -16.53 30.90 -0.92
N PRO A 148 -16.04 31.59 0.13
CA PRO A 148 -16.88 32.42 0.98
C PRO A 148 -17.50 33.54 0.14
N VAL A 149 -18.75 33.87 0.46
CA VAL A 149 -19.52 34.88 -0.31
C VAL A 149 -19.05 36.29 0.05
N ASN A 150 -18.58 36.49 1.27
CA ASN A 150 -18.10 37.77 1.78
C ASN A 150 -16.89 37.59 2.72
N GLU A 151 -16.29 38.72 3.13
CA GLU A 151 -15.12 38.74 4.01
C GLU A 151 -15.43 38.21 5.43
N ALA A 152 -16.65 38.43 5.93
CA ALA A 152 -17.05 37.96 7.26
C ALA A 152 -17.08 36.42 7.32
N ASP A 153 -17.57 35.75 6.27
CA ASP A 153 -17.55 34.29 6.15
C ASP A 153 -16.11 33.76 6.11
N ALA A 154 -15.21 34.45 5.39
CA ALA A 154 -13.80 34.09 5.31
C ALA A 154 -13.10 34.20 6.68
N GLN A 155 -13.39 35.27 7.44
CA GLN A 155 -12.87 35.48 8.79
C GLN A 155 -13.42 34.45 9.78
N ALA A 156 -14.72 34.13 9.71
CA ALA A 156 -15.35 33.12 10.57
C ALA A 156 -14.75 31.74 10.35
N LEU A 157 -14.55 31.34 9.09
CA LEU A 157 -13.87 30.10 8.72
C LEU A 157 -12.41 30.07 9.23
N HIS A 158 -11.68 31.17 9.09
CA HIS A 158 -10.31 31.27 9.59
C HIS A 158 -10.27 31.10 11.12
N ALA A 159 -11.14 31.80 11.86
CA ALA A 159 -11.24 31.68 13.32
C ALA A 159 -11.58 30.24 13.75
N GLN A 160 -12.51 29.57 13.05
CA GLN A 160 -12.85 28.18 13.31
C GLN A 160 -11.65 27.24 13.11
N ARG A 161 -10.85 27.47 12.06
CA ARG A 161 -9.63 26.69 11.78
C ARG A 161 -8.54 26.95 12.81
N VAL A 162 -8.35 28.18 13.26
CA VAL A 162 -7.42 28.49 14.35
C VAL A 162 -7.79 27.72 15.61
N ALA A 163 -9.08 27.70 15.96
CA ALA A 163 -9.57 26.99 17.15
C ALA A 163 -9.38 25.47 17.08
N GLN A 164 -9.52 24.85 15.90
CA GLN A 164 -9.46 23.39 15.76
C GLN A 164 -8.09 22.84 15.36
N LEU A 165 -7.31 23.59 14.57
CA LEU A 165 -6.08 23.13 13.93
C LEU A 165 -4.84 23.96 14.32
N GLY A 166 -5.04 25.11 14.97
CA GLY A 166 -3.99 26.07 15.28
C GLY A 166 -3.69 27.06 14.14
N ALA A 167 -3.07 28.19 14.50
CA ALA A 167 -2.85 29.32 13.60
C ALA A 167 -2.01 28.96 12.36
N ALA A 168 -0.93 28.21 12.52
CA ALA A 168 -0.06 27.83 11.41
C ALA A 168 -0.77 26.96 10.37
N ALA A 169 -1.64 26.05 10.81
CA ALA A 169 -2.43 25.22 9.89
C ALA A 169 -3.53 26.05 9.20
N ALA A 170 -4.20 26.94 9.94
CA ALA A 170 -5.22 27.82 9.40
C ALA A 170 -4.67 28.73 8.28
N GLU A 171 -3.46 29.28 8.44
CA GLU A 171 -2.81 30.10 7.42
C GLU A 171 -2.45 29.31 6.15
N ARG A 172 -1.90 28.09 6.31
CA ARG A 172 -1.63 27.22 5.15
C ARG A 172 -2.90 26.89 4.37
N LEU A 173 -4.00 26.58 5.08
CA LEU A 173 -5.28 26.32 4.46
C LEU A 173 -5.83 27.58 3.75
N ARG A 174 -5.71 28.76 4.35
CA ARG A 174 -6.11 30.03 3.72
C ARG A 174 -5.35 30.29 2.42
N ALA A 175 -4.03 30.11 2.43
CA ALA A 175 -3.20 30.27 1.22
C ALA A 175 -3.57 29.23 0.13
N GLN A 176 -3.85 27.99 0.54
CA GLN A 176 -4.31 26.95 -0.39
C GLN A 176 -5.69 27.26 -0.97
N ASP A 177 -6.63 27.78 -0.18
CA ASP A 177 -7.96 28.21 -0.63
C ASP A 177 -7.86 29.32 -1.67
N LEU A 178 -7.08 30.36 -1.40
CA LEU A 178 -6.85 31.46 -2.35
C LEU A 178 -6.28 30.94 -3.68
N SER A 179 -5.29 30.06 -3.61
CA SER A 179 -4.69 29.43 -4.80
C SER A 179 -5.70 28.58 -5.57
N ARG A 180 -6.57 27.83 -4.87
CA ARG A 180 -7.64 27.02 -5.49
C ARG A 180 -8.68 27.88 -6.19
N TRP A 181 -9.13 28.95 -5.54
CA TRP A 181 -10.15 29.83 -6.11
C TRP A 181 -9.60 30.66 -7.27
N ASP A 182 -8.34 31.09 -7.20
CA ASP A 182 -7.66 31.74 -8.33
C ASP A 182 -7.57 30.81 -9.54
N TRP A 183 -7.14 29.56 -9.32
CA TRP A 183 -7.10 28.52 -10.36
C TRP A 183 -8.47 28.29 -10.98
N GLN A 184 -9.51 28.13 -10.15
CA GLN A 184 -10.87 27.91 -10.61
C GLN A 184 -11.36 29.07 -11.50
N ARG A 185 -11.14 30.32 -11.06
CA ARG A 185 -11.44 31.52 -11.85
C ARG A 185 -10.73 31.48 -13.21
N ARG A 186 -9.42 31.22 -13.24
CA ARG A 186 -8.65 31.15 -14.50
C ARG A 186 -9.19 30.08 -15.45
N ILE A 187 -9.63 28.93 -14.92
CA ILE A 187 -10.25 27.86 -15.70
C ILE A 187 -11.61 28.28 -16.26
N ASP A 188 -12.46 28.92 -15.46
CA ASP A 188 -13.77 29.37 -15.92
C ASP A 188 -13.63 30.50 -16.96
N ASP A 189 -12.71 31.44 -16.75
CA ASP A 189 -12.37 32.48 -17.72
C ASP A 189 -11.83 31.88 -19.03
N ALA A 190 -10.99 30.83 -18.94
CA ALA A 190 -10.49 30.12 -20.10
C ALA A 190 -11.62 29.39 -20.83
N ARG A 191 -12.51 28.70 -20.09
CA ARG A 191 -13.68 28.01 -20.67
C ARG A 191 -14.52 28.98 -21.51
N SER A 192 -14.85 30.15 -20.95
CA SER A 192 -15.62 31.16 -21.67
C SER A 192 -14.88 31.69 -22.89
N ALA A 193 -13.57 31.94 -22.79
CA ALA A 193 -12.77 32.41 -23.94
C ALA A 193 -12.68 31.38 -25.07
N LEU A 194 -12.63 30.09 -24.76
CA LEU A 194 -12.50 29.03 -25.76
C LEU A 194 -13.81 28.74 -26.50
N GLN A 195 -14.97 29.17 -26.01
CA GLN A 195 -16.27 28.89 -26.64
C GLN A 195 -16.38 29.50 -28.04
N SER A 196 -15.77 30.65 -28.29
CA SER A 196 -15.85 31.36 -29.58
C SER A 196 -14.70 31.04 -30.54
N LEU A 197 -13.72 30.24 -30.12
CA LEU A 197 -12.51 29.98 -30.90
C LEU A 197 -12.63 28.71 -31.75
N ALA A 198 -12.10 28.76 -32.97
CA ALA A 198 -11.88 27.57 -33.79
C ALA A 198 -10.89 26.62 -33.10
N PRO A 199 -10.99 25.29 -33.29
CA PRO A 199 -10.13 24.30 -32.62
C PRO A 199 -8.63 24.62 -32.67
N ALA A 200 -8.10 25.02 -33.83
CA ALA A 200 -6.69 25.38 -33.99
C ALA A 200 -6.26 26.61 -33.18
N ALA A 201 -7.18 27.55 -32.89
CA ALA A 201 -6.90 28.74 -32.08
C ALA A 201 -6.99 28.47 -30.57
N LYS A 202 -7.67 27.39 -30.15
CA LYS A 202 -7.81 27.03 -28.72
C LYS A 202 -6.49 26.65 -28.08
N ASP A 203 -5.63 25.95 -28.81
CA ASP A 203 -4.33 25.52 -28.30
C ASP A 203 -3.39 26.70 -28.03
N ALA A 204 -3.32 27.66 -28.96
CA ALA A 204 -2.53 28.88 -28.80
C ALA A 204 -3.02 29.72 -27.61
N GLU A 205 -4.34 29.87 -27.45
CA GLU A 205 -4.92 30.63 -26.35
C GLU A 205 -4.66 29.97 -24.98
N LEU A 206 -4.68 28.63 -24.91
CA LEU A 206 -4.33 27.92 -23.68
C LEU A 206 -2.85 28.01 -23.33
N ALA A 207 -1.96 27.87 -24.30
CA ALA A 207 -0.52 28.02 -24.10
C ALA A 207 -0.15 29.44 -23.63
N ARG A 208 -0.95 30.45 -24.00
CA ARG A 208 -0.81 31.84 -23.52
C ARG A 208 -1.26 32.01 -22.06
N ARG A 209 -2.29 31.28 -21.62
CA ARG A 209 -2.90 31.42 -20.27
C ARG A 209 -2.29 30.52 -19.20
N PHE A 210 -1.74 29.39 -19.59
CA PHE A 210 -1.24 28.35 -18.67
C PHE A 210 0.17 27.92 -19.10
N THR A 211 1.07 27.81 -18.13
CA THR A 211 2.49 27.54 -18.39
C THR A 211 2.98 26.31 -17.65
N GLY A 212 4.05 25.68 -18.16
CA GLY A 212 4.70 24.55 -17.52
C GLY A 212 3.74 23.42 -17.16
N ARG A 213 3.66 23.07 -15.87
CA ARG A 213 2.81 21.97 -15.36
C ARG A 213 1.32 22.29 -15.33
N GLU A 214 0.92 23.56 -15.50
CA GLU A 214 -0.50 23.95 -15.50
C GLU A 214 -1.20 23.56 -16.81
N LEU A 215 -0.50 23.64 -17.94
CA LEU A 215 -1.10 23.46 -19.26
C LEU A 215 -1.74 22.07 -19.44
N PRO A 216 -1.07 20.94 -19.14
CA PRO A 216 -1.69 19.62 -19.27
C PRO A 216 -2.94 19.46 -18.38
N ARG A 217 -2.91 20.05 -17.17
CA ARG A 217 -4.05 20.03 -16.24
C ARG A 217 -5.22 20.86 -16.76
N ALA A 218 -4.95 22.04 -17.29
CA ALA A 218 -5.98 22.90 -17.88
C ALA A 218 -6.64 22.22 -19.09
N ARG A 219 -5.85 21.58 -19.97
CA ARG A 219 -6.37 20.81 -21.12
C ARG A 219 -7.33 19.71 -20.67
N ALA A 220 -6.93 18.92 -19.67
CA ALA A 220 -7.76 17.85 -19.12
C ALA A 220 -9.09 18.37 -18.54
N LEU A 221 -9.07 19.47 -17.77
CA LEU A 221 -10.28 20.06 -17.19
C LEU A 221 -11.22 20.72 -18.22
N LEU A 222 -10.67 21.12 -19.37
CA LEU A 222 -11.41 21.75 -20.45
C LEU A 222 -11.82 20.75 -21.56
N GLY A 223 -11.53 19.46 -21.38
CA GLY A 223 -11.92 18.39 -22.31
C GLY A 223 -11.15 18.41 -23.63
N LEU A 224 -9.93 18.94 -23.63
CA LEU A 224 -9.06 18.97 -24.82
C LEU A 224 -8.05 17.82 -24.77
N PRO A 225 -7.65 17.27 -25.94
CA PRO A 225 -6.68 16.17 -26.01
C PRO A 225 -5.34 16.59 -25.40
N PRO A 226 -4.52 15.66 -24.88
CA PRO A 226 -3.15 15.98 -24.49
C PRO A 226 -2.38 16.58 -25.69
N ALA A 227 -1.48 17.52 -25.40
CA ALA A 227 -0.61 18.14 -26.40
C ALA A 227 0.56 17.20 -26.77
#